data_AF-A0A2P5GVL7-F1
#
_entry.id   AF-A0A2P5GVL7-F1
#
_cell.length_a   1.000
_cell.length_b   1.000
_cell.length_c   1.000
_cell.angle_alpha   90.00
_cell.angle_beta   90.00
_cell.angle_gamma   90.00
#
_symmetry.space_group_name_H-M   'P 1'
#
loop_
_entity.id
_entity.type
_entity.pdbx_description
1 polymer ?
#
loop_
_entity_poly.entity_id
_entity_poly.type
_entity_poly.pdbx_seq_one_letter_code
_entity_poly.pdbx_strand_id
1 'polypeptide(L)' 'MKTAKEYDDTAKREVDVDVDALLAAINEICESEVTRADDGDPHHASVNGHDYHTWRELAEAFELDIHDFSISEVNR' A
#
# COMPACT_ATOMS: atom_id res chain seq x y z
N MET A 1 12.39 23.38 -7.62
CA MET A 1 11.10 22.71 -7.88
C MET A 1 11.22 21.30 -7.31
N LYS A 2 10.70 21.07 -6.11
CA LYS A 2 10.50 19.71 -5.58
C LYS A 2 9.00 19.58 -5.44
N THR A 3 8.40 18.84 -6.35
CA THR A 3 6.98 18.57 -6.39
C THR A 3 6.63 17.74 -5.16
N ALA A 4 6.31 18.41 -4.05
CA ALA A 4 5.60 17.80 -2.93
C ALA A 4 4.19 17.53 -3.46
N LYS A 5 4.08 16.38 -4.11
CA LYS A 5 2.93 15.93 -4.86
C LYS A 5 1.81 15.71 -3.85
N GLU A 6 0.69 16.34 -4.15
CA GLU A 6 -0.57 16.26 -3.45
C GLU A 6 -1.01 14.79 -3.38
N TYR A 7 -0.90 14.17 -2.20
CA TYR A 7 -1.31 12.76 -1.98
C TYR A 7 -2.30 12.63 -0.80
N ASP A 8 -2.98 13.71 -0.43
CA ASP A 8 -3.97 13.70 0.68
C ASP A 8 -5.38 13.28 0.23
N ASP A 9 -5.67 13.20 -1.08
CA ASP A 9 -7.03 12.91 -1.58
C ASP A 9 -7.33 11.40 -1.78
N THR A 10 -6.39 10.50 -1.47
CA THR A 10 -6.64 9.04 -1.58
C THR A 10 -7.36 8.47 -0.34
N ALA A 11 -7.42 9.22 0.76
CA ALA A 11 -8.14 8.84 1.99
C ALA A 11 -9.68 8.75 1.83
N LYS A 12 -10.23 9.08 0.65
CA LYS A 12 -11.68 9.13 0.37
C LYS A 12 -12.22 8.02 -0.51
N ARG A 13 -11.38 7.07 -0.94
CA ARG A 13 -11.87 5.86 -1.63
C ARG A 13 -11.61 4.68 -0.74
N GLU A 14 -12.64 4.32 0.01
CA GLU A 14 -12.85 3.10 0.78
C GLU A 14 -12.79 1.86 -0.13
N VAL A 15 -11.72 1.72 -0.91
CA VAL A 15 -11.33 0.43 -1.46
C VAL A 15 -10.62 -0.22 -0.30
N ASP A 16 -11.38 -1.00 0.47
CA ASP A 16 -10.82 -1.84 1.51
C ASP A 16 -9.83 -2.76 0.80
N VAL A 17 -8.53 -2.51 0.95
CA VAL A 17 -7.48 -3.34 0.33
C VAL A 17 -7.06 -4.33 1.39
N ASP A 18 -6.91 -5.60 1.00
CA ASP A 18 -6.35 -6.63 1.83
C ASP A 18 -4.85 -6.35 2.01
N VAL A 19 -4.57 -5.49 2.99
CA VAL A 19 -3.22 -5.03 3.32
C VAL A 19 -2.35 -6.21 3.67
N ASP A 20 -2.90 -7.23 4.34
CA ASP A 20 -2.14 -8.40 4.76
C ASP A 20 -1.66 -9.21 3.54
N ALA A 21 -2.55 -9.48 2.59
CA ALA A 21 -2.20 -10.15 1.34
C ALA A 21 -1.21 -9.36 0.48
N LEU A 22 -1.39 -8.03 0.36
CA LEU A 22 -0.46 -7.17 -0.37
C LEU A 22 0.94 -7.20 0.26
N LEU A 23 1.01 -7.06 1.57
CA LEU A 23 2.27 -7.09 2.32
C LEU A 23 2.96 -8.45 2.21
N ALA A 24 2.20 -9.55 2.26
CA ALA A 24 2.72 -10.90 2.06
C ALA A 24 3.34 -11.06 0.67
N ALA A 25 2.61 -10.66 -0.39
CA ALA A 25 3.10 -10.74 -1.76
C ALA A 25 4.40 -9.92 -1.97
N ILE A 26 4.47 -8.73 -1.38
CA ILE A 26 5.67 -7.89 -1.43
C ILE A 26 6.83 -8.53 -0.67
N ASN A 27 6.56 -9.10 0.51
CA ASN A 27 7.56 -9.80 1.29
C ASN A 27 8.11 -11.02 0.54
N GLU A 28 7.26 -11.75 -0.19
CA GLU A 28 7.66 -12.88 -1.05
C GLU A 28 8.51 -12.43 -2.25
N ILE A 29 8.18 -11.31 -2.89
CA ILE A 29 8.91 -10.79 -4.06
C ILE A 29 10.25 -10.17 -3.66
N CYS A 30 10.26 -9.42 -2.56
CA CYS A 30 11.41 -8.63 -2.14
C CYS A 30 12.36 -9.39 -1.20
N GLU A 31 11.92 -10.52 -0.65
CA GLU A 31 12.60 -11.28 0.42
C GLU A 31 13.05 -10.37 1.58
N SER A 32 12.36 -9.24 1.76
CA SER A 32 12.78 -8.15 2.63
C SER A 32 11.68 -7.77 3.60
N GLU A 33 12.09 -7.25 4.75
CA GLU A 33 11.21 -6.76 5.79
C GLU A 33 10.34 -5.62 5.25
N VAL A 34 9.03 -5.84 5.26
CA VAL A 34 8.03 -4.81 5.07
C VAL A 34 7.38 -4.50 6.40
N THR A 35 7.33 -3.22 6.74
CA THR A 35 6.84 -2.76 8.04
C THR A 35 5.73 -1.76 7.81
N ARG A 36 4.58 -1.96 8.47
CA ARG A 36 3.51 -0.95 8.51
C ARG A 36 4.04 0.25 9.28
N ALA A 37 3.78 1.47 8.81
CA ALA A 37 4.22 2.65 9.52
C ALA A 37 3.52 2.72 10.88
N ASP A 38 4.31 2.78 11.96
CA ASP A 38 3.82 2.78 13.34
C ASP A 38 3.24 4.16 13.76
N ASP A 39 3.24 5.15 12.87
CA ASP A 39 2.83 6.54 13.15
C ASP A 39 1.30 6.72 13.35
N GLY A 40 0.54 5.63 13.32
CA GLY A 40 -0.92 5.65 13.46
C GLY A 40 -1.67 5.84 12.13
N ASP A 41 -0.96 5.92 11.01
CA ASP A 41 -1.51 5.96 9.66
C ASP A 41 -1.67 4.54 9.09
N PRO A 42 -2.90 4.00 9.00
CA PRO A 42 -3.14 2.63 8.53
C PRO A 42 -2.94 2.44 7.01
N HIS A 43 -2.55 3.49 6.29
CA HIS A 43 -2.36 3.49 4.83
C HIS A 43 -0.90 3.61 4.40
N HIS A 44 0.04 3.58 5.35
CA HIS A 44 1.46 3.82 5.12
C HIS A 44 2.28 2.55 5.44
N ALA A 45 3.20 2.19 4.55
CA ALA A 45 4.17 1.12 4.76
C ALA A 45 5.58 1.54 4.33
N SER A 46 6.57 0.90 4.94
CA SER A 46 7.97 1.09 4.63
C SER A 46 8.59 -0.23 4.20
N VAL A 47 9.25 -0.25 3.04
CA VAL A 47 9.94 -1.43 2.50
C VAL A 47 11.38 -1.04 2.19
N ASN A 48 12.37 -1.77 2.72
CA ASN A 48 13.79 -1.49 2.49
C ASN A 48 14.22 -0.04 2.81
N GLY A 49 13.53 0.64 3.72
CA GLY A 49 13.77 2.05 4.04
C GLY A 49 13.19 3.05 3.02
N HIS A 50 12.35 2.59 2.10
CA HIS A 50 11.50 3.44 1.27
C HIS A 50 10.11 3.51 1.88
N ASP A 51 9.66 4.72 2.21
CA ASP A 51 8.32 5.01 2.68
C ASP A 51 7.33 5.12 1.50
N TYR A 52 6.16 4.49 1.66
CA TYR A 52 5.08 4.46 0.68
C TYR A 52 3.78 4.91 1.32
N HIS A 53 3.28 6.08 0.91
CA HIS A 53 2.13 6.72 1.55
C HIS A 53 0.78 6.14 1.12
N THR A 54 0.75 5.26 0.12
CA THR A 54 -0.47 4.55 -0.30
C THR A 54 -0.15 3.10 -0.69
N TRP A 55 -1.09 2.19 -0.41
CA TRP A 55 -1.00 0.79 -0.83
C TRP A 55 -0.88 0.62 -2.35
N ARG A 56 -1.49 1.53 -3.10
CA ARG A 56 -1.42 1.53 -4.57
C ARG A 56 -0.02 1.87 -5.06
N GLU A 57 0.60 2.92 -4.52
CA GLU A 57 1.98 3.28 -4.89
C GLU A 57 2.96 2.18 -4.53
N LEU A 58 2.75 1.55 -3.38
CA LEU A 58 3.49 0.36 -2.98
C LEU A 58 3.34 -0.77 -4.02
N ALA A 59 2.11 -1.15 -4.38
CA ALA A 59 1.86 -2.18 -5.38
C ALA A 59 2.48 -1.85 -6.74
N GLU A 60 2.34 -0.60 -7.22
CA GLU A 60 2.94 -0.14 -8.47
C GLU A 60 4.48 -0.27 -8.47
N ALA A 61 5.14 -0.03 -7.33
CA ALA A 61 6.58 -0.18 -7.19
C ALA A 61 7.06 -1.64 -7.29
N PHE A 62 6.21 -2.60 -6.92
CA PHE A 62 6.47 -4.04 -7.01
C PHE A 62 5.85 -4.69 -8.26
N GLU A 63 5.35 -3.88 -9.21
CA GLU A 63 4.64 -4.37 -10.40
C GLU A 63 3.44 -5.28 -10.06
N LEU A 64 2.79 -5.02 -8.92
CA LEU A 64 1.61 -5.72 -8.43
C LEU A 64 0.32 -4.97 -8.81
N ASP A 65 -0.73 -5.73 -9.12
CA ASP A 65 -2.04 -5.15 -9.40
C ASP A 65 -2.83 -4.97 -8.09
N ILE A 66 -3.05 -3.72 -7.69
CA ILE A 66 -3.77 -3.39 -6.44
C ILE A 66 -5.23 -3.88 -6.44
N HIS A 67 -5.84 -4.13 -7.61
CA HIS A 67 -7.21 -4.62 -7.69
C HIS A 67 -7.32 -6.10 -7.32
N ASP A 68 -6.25 -6.88 -7.44
CA ASP A 68 -6.20 -8.27 -6.95
C ASP A 68 -6.39 -8.31 -5.41
N PHE A 69 -5.87 -7.29 -4.73
CA PHE A 69 -5.97 -7.10 -3.29
C PHE A 69 -7.17 -6.25 -2.87
N SER A 70 -8.01 -5.79 -3.79
CA SER A 70 -9.21 -5.03 -3.43
C SER A 70 -10.24 -5.96 -2.80
N ILE A 71 -10.55 -5.76 -1.52
CA ILE A 71 -11.74 -6.29 -0.83
C ILE A 71 -12.93 -5.52 -1.39
N SER A 72 -13.32 -5.86 -2.61
CA SER A 72 -14.63 -5.47 -3.10
C SER A 72 -15.65 -6.19 -2.22
N GLU A 73 -16.53 -5.46 -1.55
CA GLU A 73 -17.73 -6.00 -0.89
C GLU A 73 -18.64 -6.70 -1.94
N VAL A 74 -18.18 -7.80 -2.53
CA VAL A 74 -18.93 -8.64 -3.48
C VAL A 74 -19.71 -9.72 -2.72
N ASN A 75 -19.68 -9.70 -1.37
CA ASN A 75 -20.50 -10.55 -0.52
C ASN A 75 -21.13 -9.77 0.65
N ARG A 76 -22.13 -8.94 0.37
CA ARG A 76 -23.16 -8.62 1.38
C ARG A 76 -24.56 -8.62 0.79
#